data_AF-A0AAJ1TR30-F1
#
_entry.id   AF-A0AAJ1TR30-F1
#
_cell.length_a   1.000
_cell.length_b   1.000
_cell.length_c   1.000
_cell.angle_alpha   90.00
_cell.angle_beta   90.00
_cell.angle_gamma   90.00
#
_symmetry.space_group_name_H-M   'P 1'
#
loop_
_entity.id
_entity.type
_entity.pdbx_description
1 polymer ?
#
loop_
_entity_poly.entity_id
_entity_poly.type
_entity_poly.pdbx_seq_one_letter_code
_entity_poly.pdbx_strand_id
1 'polypeptide(L)'
;MTDETDIAQGSVPPIGLLIRNKRRELGLSQDDLAHQLGVPQGSISKLERGLGGGRHARRILKALMPERLDDEDCRMTVASGSPHV
;
A
#
# COMPACT_ATOMS: atom_id res chain seq x y z
N MET A 1 3.78 -30.72 -0.69
CA MET A 1 2.56 -30.09 -0.15
C MET A 1 2.85 -28.61 0.11
N THR A 2 3.03 -27.88 -0.98
CA THR A 2 3.06 -26.42 -1.02
C THR A 2 1.83 -26.05 -1.83
N ASP A 3 0.92 -25.33 -1.19
CA ASP A 3 -0.35 -24.87 -1.74
C ASP A 3 -0.12 -24.23 -3.11
N GLU A 4 -0.71 -24.84 -4.14
CA GLU A 4 -0.66 -24.39 -5.52
C GLU A 4 -1.28 -22.99 -5.63
N THR A 5 -0.44 -21.98 -5.80
CA THR A 5 -0.88 -20.73 -6.42
C THR A 5 -1.10 -20.99 -7.89
N ASP A 6 -2.30 -21.48 -8.22
CA ASP A 6 -2.91 -21.41 -9.54
C ASP A 6 -3.08 -19.92 -9.91
N ILE A 7 -2.06 -19.36 -10.56
CA ILE A 7 -2.13 -18.04 -11.18
C ILE A 7 -2.88 -18.23 -12.49
N ALA A 8 -4.21 -18.25 -12.39
CA ALA A 8 -5.08 -18.02 -13.53
C ALA A 8 -4.83 -16.59 -14.06
N GLN A 9 -4.43 -16.53 -15.32
CA GLN A 9 -4.18 -15.33 -16.11
C GLN A 9 -5.33 -14.31 -15.95
N GLY A 10 -5.05 -13.14 -15.37
CA GLY A 10 -5.96 -11.97 -15.39
C GLY A 10 -6.60 -11.56 -14.06
N SER A 11 -6.39 -12.26 -12.94
CA SER A 11 -6.94 -11.83 -11.64
C SER A 11 -5.98 -10.86 -10.94
N VAL A 12 -6.38 -9.60 -10.80
CA VAL A 12 -5.66 -8.63 -9.96
C VAL A 12 -5.57 -9.22 -8.55
N PRO A 13 -4.36 -9.38 -7.95
CA PRO A 13 -4.22 -10.02 -6.66
C PRO A 13 -5.05 -9.27 -5.61
N PRO A 14 -5.69 -9.99 -4.67
CA PRO A 14 -6.47 -9.37 -3.62
C PRO A 14 -5.65 -8.32 -2.89
N ILE A 15 -6.25 -7.16 -2.60
CA ILE A 15 -5.54 -6.02 -2.02
C ILE A 15 -4.80 -6.36 -0.71
N GLY A 16 -5.35 -7.30 0.06
CA GLY A 16 -4.71 -7.82 1.28
C GLY A 16 -3.37 -8.51 1.03
N LEU A 17 -3.25 -9.26 -0.06
CA LEU A 17 -2.01 -9.93 -0.45
C LEU A 17 -0.94 -8.91 -0.86
N LEU A 18 -1.33 -7.89 -1.62
CA LEU A 18 -0.45 -6.78 -2.02
C LEU A 18 0.10 -6.05 -0.79
N ILE A 19 -0.76 -5.72 0.17
CA ILE A 19 -0.39 -5.06 1.42
C ILE A 19 0.59 -5.94 2.22
N ARG A 20 0.27 -7.24 2.38
CA ARG A 20 1.10 -8.19 3.12
C ARG A 20 2.50 -8.30 2.53
N ASN A 21 2.59 -8.45 1.21
CA ASN A 21 3.87 -8.60 0.52
C ASN A 21 4.71 -7.33 0.69
N LYS A 22 4.12 -6.16 0.44
CA LYS A 22 4.84 -4.90 0.55
C LYS A 22 5.31 -4.60 1.97
N ARG A 23 4.46 -4.86 2.97
CA ARG A 23 4.84 -4.73 4.38
C ARG A 23 6.06 -5.60 4.72
N ARG A 24 6.09 -6.84 4.22
CA ARG A 24 7.20 -7.77 4.46
C ARG A 24 8.48 -7.37 3.71
N GLU A 25 8.36 -6.87 2.49
CA GLU A 25 9.50 -6.30 1.75
C GLU A 25 10.17 -5.15 2.52
N LEU A 26 9.37 -4.35 3.23
CA LEU A 26 9.85 -3.26 4.09
C LEU A 26 10.32 -3.73 5.49
N GLY A 27 10.28 -5.04 5.78
CA GLY A 27 10.68 -5.59 7.07
C GLY A 27 9.76 -5.24 8.24
N LEU A 28 8.57 -4.69 7.98
CA LEU A 28 7.64 -4.26 9.02
C LEU A 28 6.82 -5.45 9.54
N SER A 29 6.59 -5.53 10.85
CA SER A 29 5.57 -6.41 11.42
C SER A 29 4.16 -5.80 11.22
N GLN A 30 3.12 -6.60 11.44
CA GLN A 30 1.74 -6.07 11.42
C GLN A 30 1.52 -5.05 12.55
N ASP A 31 2.24 -5.21 13.67
CA ASP A 31 2.17 -4.32 14.82
C ASP A 31 2.84 -2.98 14.53
N ASP A 32 4.04 -2.99 13.91
CA ASP A 32 4.75 -1.76 13.50
C ASP A 32 3.89 -0.91 12.56
N LEU A 33 3.29 -1.55 11.55
CA LEU A 33 2.41 -0.87 10.61
C LEU A 33 1.13 -0.35 11.28
N ALA A 34 0.60 -1.10 12.25
CA ALA A 34 -0.55 -0.67 13.04
C ALA A 34 -0.24 0.56 13.88
N HIS A 35 0.91 0.55 14.56
CA HIS A 35 1.39 1.67 15.37
C HIS A 35 1.64 2.92 14.52
N GLN A 36 2.33 2.78 13.38
CA GLN A 36 2.59 3.91 12.47
C GLN A 36 1.30 4.55 11.97
N LEU A 37 0.25 3.74 11.74
CA LEU A 37 -1.03 4.23 11.23
C LEU A 37 -2.02 4.56 12.35
N GLY A 38 -1.81 4.17 13.60
CA GLY A 38 -2.87 4.22 14.61
C GLY A 38 -4.12 3.43 14.16
N VAL A 39 -3.94 2.21 13.65
CA VAL A 39 -5.02 1.23 13.47
C VAL A 39 -4.83 0.06 14.43
N PRO A 40 -5.89 -0.65 14.82
CA PRO A 40 -5.73 -1.93 15.51
C PRO A 40 -4.98 -2.93 14.61
N GLN A 41 -3.97 -3.62 15.15
CA GLN A 41 -3.24 -4.68 14.45
C GLN A 41 -4.18 -5.77 13.90
N GLY A 42 -5.24 -6.11 14.63
CA GLY A 42 -6.27 -7.05 14.17
C GLY A 42 -6.98 -6.61 12.88
N SER A 43 -7.09 -5.31 12.62
CA SER A 43 -7.64 -4.78 11.37
C SER A 43 -6.69 -5.02 10.19
N ILE A 44 -5.37 -4.91 10.40
CA ILE A 44 -4.35 -5.26 9.40
C ILE A 44 -4.39 -6.76 9.12
N SER A 45 -4.45 -7.60 10.16
CA SER A 45 -4.52 -9.06 10.01
C SER A 45 -5.77 -9.51 9.24
N LYS A 46 -6.94 -8.90 9.50
CA LYS A 46 -8.18 -9.19 8.75
C LYS A 46 -8.06 -8.75 7.29
N LEU A 47 -7.49 -7.58 7.05
CA LEU A 47 -7.29 -7.05 5.70
C LEU A 47 -6.33 -7.91 4.87
N GLU A 48 -5.18 -8.28 5.43
CA GLU A 48 -4.18 -9.13 4.75
C GLU A 48 -4.72 -10.52 4.38
N ARG A 49 -5.72 -11.01 5.12
CA ARG A 49 -6.39 -12.30 4.87
C ARG A 49 -7.67 -12.18 4.02
N GLY A 50 -8.07 -10.97 3.64
CA GLY A 50 -9.32 -10.75 2.91
C GLY A 50 -10.60 -10.92 3.73
N LEU A 51 -10.50 -10.94 5.07
CA LEU A 51 -11.62 -11.18 5.99
C LEU A 51 -12.33 -9.89 6.45
N GLY A 52 -11.99 -8.73 5.90
CA GLY A 52 -12.55 -7.42 6.26
C GLY A 52 -11.49 -6.33 6.38
N GLY A 53 -11.79 -5.23 7.08
CA GLY A 53 -10.82 -4.15 7.30
C GLY A 53 -10.60 -3.22 6.11
N GLY A 54 -11.38 -3.35 5.03
CA GLY A 54 -11.29 -2.53 3.82
C GLY A 54 -11.37 -1.02 4.07
N ARG A 55 -12.04 -0.58 5.14
CA ARG A 55 -12.12 0.84 5.54
C ARG A 55 -10.74 1.47 5.79
N HIS A 56 -9.73 0.68 6.12
CA HIS A 56 -8.36 1.14 6.34
C HIS A 56 -7.45 0.90 5.14
N ALA A 57 -7.91 0.19 4.10
CA ALA A 57 -7.08 -0.23 2.98
C ALA A 57 -6.43 0.96 2.24
N ARG A 58 -7.20 2.02 1.96
CA ARG A 58 -6.65 3.22 1.29
C ARG A 58 -5.49 3.83 2.08
N ARG A 59 -5.64 3.97 3.40
CA ARG A 59 -4.61 4.54 4.26
C ARG A 59 -3.38 3.64 4.36
N ILE A 60 -3.59 2.33 4.47
CA ILE A 60 -2.52 1.33 4.50
C ILE A 60 -1.74 1.31 3.18
N LEU A 61 -2.44 1.35 2.04
CA LEU A 61 -1.81 1.41 0.72
C LEU A 61 -0.96 2.65 0.56
N LYS A 62 -1.49 3.83 0.94
CA LYS A 62 -0.72 5.08 0.86
C LYS A 62 0.57 5.04 1.68
N ALA A 63 0.55 4.39 2.85
CA ALA A 63 1.74 4.26 3.70
C ALA A 63 2.78 3.28 3.17
N LEU A 64 2.35 2.20 2.50
CA LEU A 64 3.26 1.16 1.98
C LEU A 64 3.71 1.39 0.53
N MET A 65 2.91 2.13 -0.24
CA MET A 65 3.07 2.34 -1.68
C MET A 65 2.71 3.80 -2.03
N PRO A 66 3.49 4.80 -1.58
CA PRO A 66 3.23 6.21 -1.89
C PRO A 66 3.26 6.46 -3.41
N GLU A 67 4.32 5.99 -4.09
CA GLU A 67 4.59 6.07 -5.55
C GLU A 67 3.50 5.51 -6.48
N ARG A 68 2.42 4.94 -5.94
CA ARG A 68 1.30 4.34 -6.69
C ARG A 68 0.00 5.15 -6.54
N LEU A 69 0.02 6.20 -5.74
CA LEU A 69 -1.12 7.09 -5.45
C LEU A 69 -0.74 8.57 -5.57
N ASP A 70 0.26 8.89 -6.37
CA ASP A 70 0.60 10.26 -6.67
C ASP A 70 -0.19 10.70 -7.91
N ASP A 71 -1.19 11.54 -7.66
CA ASP A 71 -1.84 12.38 -8.68
C ASP A 71 -0.86 13.45 -9.23
N GLU A 72 0.45 13.24 -9.17
CA GLU A 72 1.52 14.14 -9.63
C GLU A 72 1.81 13.99 -11.13
N ASP A 73 0.76 13.94 -11.95
CA ASP A 73 0.83 14.28 -13.37
C ASP A 73 -0.13 15.44 -13.70
N CYS A 74 -0.35 16.34 -12.72
CA CYS A 74 -0.91 17.66 -12.98
C CYS A 74 0.23 18.69 -13.12
N ARG A 75 0.99 18.53 -14.21
CA ARG A 75 1.65 19.59 -15.00
C ARG A 75 1.95 20.90 -14.24
N MET A 76 3.19 21.04 -13.75
CA MET A 76 3.86 22.35 -13.65
C MET A 76 5.28 22.28 -14.18
N THR A 77 5.39 22.03 -15.49
CA THR A 77 6.46 22.57 -16.31
C THR A 77 6.06 23.96 -16.82
N VAL A 78 6.39 25.02 -16.10
CA VAL A 78 6.71 26.36 -16.64
C VAL A 78 7.70 27.02 -15.67
N ALA A 79 8.98 27.02 -16.00
CA ALA A 79 9.70 28.12 -16.65
C ALA A 79 10.33 29.10 -15.64
N SER A 80 11.65 28.97 -15.50
CA SER A 80 12.65 30.05 -15.37
C SER A 80 12.20 31.40 -14.78
N GLY A 81 12.73 31.74 -13.60
CA GLY A 81 12.67 33.08 -13.06
C GLY A 81 13.51 33.27 -11.80
N SER A 82 14.83 33.09 -11.91
CA SER A 82 15.75 33.57 -10.86
C SER A 82 15.73 35.11 -10.85
N PRO A 83 15.46 35.80 -9.73
CA PRO A 83 15.67 37.23 -9.67
C PRO A 83 17.17 37.46 -9.55
N HIS A 84 17.77 38.06 -10.56
CA HIS A 84 19.04 38.75 -10.43
C HIS A 84 18.82 40.19 -10.88
N VAL A 85 18.55 41.07 -9.91
CA VAL A 85 19.09 42.42 -9.86
C VAL A 85 19.10 42.90 -8.42
#